data_AF-A0A7C8B490-F1
#
_entry.id   AF-A0A7C8B490-F1
#
_cell.length_a   1.000
_cell.length_b   1.000
_cell.length_c   1.000
_cell.angle_alpha   90.00
_cell.angle_beta   90.00
_cell.angle_gamma   90.00
#
_symmetry.space_group_name_H-M   'P 1'
#
loop_
_entity.id
_entity.type
_entity.pdbx_description
1 polymer ?
#
loop_
_entity_poly.entity_id
_entity_poly.type
_entity_poly.pdbx_seq_one_letter_code
_entity_poly.pdbx_strand_id
1 'polypeptide(L)'
;MSKKTSKPPHSKEFLAIMEQASPNEAIRAITHARPLLVYWVSPEGEVIDAGNEHFANPPQGDKSVLSHPTHKGHLRGRAAFIGAALYITVYGDNKVDALSTKQVRLLKLSYARIFSTLRDKGVSEQVLATAHFIQEDGLDIEF
;
A
#
# COMPACT_ATOMS: atom_id res chain seq x y z
N MET A 1 -3.80 -18.03 33.59
CA MET A 1 -2.65 -17.30 33.02
C MET A 1 -2.49 -17.67 31.55
N SER A 2 -2.72 -16.72 30.65
CA SER A 2 -2.10 -16.64 29.32
C SER A 2 -2.51 -15.31 28.72
N LYS A 3 -1.67 -14.27 28.89
CA LYS A 3 -1.78 -13.08 28.06
C LYS A 3 -1.32 -13.52 26.67
N LYS A 4 -2.27 -13.71 25.75
CA LYS A 4 -1.95 -13.76 24.31
C LYS A 4 -1.24 -12.45 24.01
N THR A 5 0.06 -12.50 23.78
CA THR A 5 0.80 -11.37 23.22
C THR A 5 0.39 -11.29 21.76
N SER A 6 -0.78 -10.72 21.49
CA SER A 6 -1.13 -10.29 20.15
C SER A 6 -0.05 -9.31 19.75
N LYS A 7 0.68 -9.62 18.66
CA LYS A 7 1.50 -8.62 18.00
C LYS A 7 0.67 -7.34 17.89
N PRO A 8 1.23 -6.16 18.23
CA PRO A 8 0.53 -4.93 17.94
C PRO A 8 0.17 -4.93 16.44
N PRO A 9 -1.05 -4.51 16.07
CA PRO A 9 -1.55 -4.56 14.69
C PRO A 9 -0.84 -3.61 13.72
N HIS A 10 0.22 -2.93 14.19
CA HIS A 10 1.03 -1.98 13.45
C HIS A 10 2.50 -2.09 13.92
N SER A 11 3.45 -1.79 13.03
CA SER A 11 4.87 -1.63 13.35
C SER A 11 5.13 -0.59 14.47
N LYS A 12 6.22 -0.73 15.24
CA LYS A 12 6.55 0.18 16.35
C LYS A 12 6.74 1.62 15.90
N GLU A 13 7.31 1.82 14.71
CA GLU A 13 7.56 3.11 14.10
C GLU A 13 6.25 3.79 13.68
N PHE A 14 5.32 3.02 13.10
CA PHE A 14 3.97 3.51 12.82
C PHE A 14 3.26 3.87 14.12
N LEU A 15 3.34 3.02 15.15
CA LEU A 15 2.77 3.31 16.47
C LEU A 15 3.34 4.57 17.11
N ALA A 16 4.65 4.82 16.99
CA ALA A 16 5.27 6.04 17.52
C ALA A 16 4.76 7.31 16.82
N ILE A 17 4.44 7.22 15.52
CA ILE A 17 3.77 8.30 14.78
C ILE A 17 2.31 8.44 15.23
N MET A 18 1.64 7.30 15.45
CA MET A 18 0.26 7.23 15.91
C MET A 18 0.06 7.70 17.35
N GLU A 19 1.08 7.57 18.20
CA GLU A 19 1.08 8.13 19.56
C GLU A 19 1.03 9.66 19.54
N GLN A 20 1.40 10.29 18.42
CA GLN A 20 1.42 11.74 18.23
C GLN A 20 0.38 12.25 17.22
N ALA A 21 -0.29 11.34 16.50
CA ALA A 21 -1.20 11.67 15.39
C ALA A 21 -2.25 10.57 15.17
N SER A 22 -3.43 10.91 14.65
CA SER A 22 -4.46 9.93 14.29
C SER A 22 -4.02 9.01 13.13
N PRO A 23 -4.62 7.80 12.95
CA PRO A 23 -4.38 6.92 11.79
C PRO A 23 -4.43 7.65 10.46
N ASN A 24 -5.43 8.53 10.31
CA ASN A 24 -5.60 9.35 9.12
C ASN A 24 -4.45 10.33 8.91
N GLU A 25 -3.88 10.89 9.98
CA GLU A 25 -2.73 11.81 9.88
C GLU A 25 -1.43 11.05 9.56
N ALA A 26 -1.23 9.87 10.14
CA ALA A 26 -0.08 9.01 9.83
C ALA A 26 -0.12 8.55 8.36
N ILE A 27 -1.29 8.13 7.88
CA ILE A 27 -1.49 7.70 6.50
C ILE A 27 -1.45 8.88 5.54
N ARG A 28 -1.94 10.05 5.96
CA ARG A 28 -1.74 11.29 5.21
C ARG A 28 -0.26 11.65 5.09
N ALA A 29 0.55 11.40 6.12
CA ALA A 29 2.00 11.57 6.01
C ALA A 29 2.62 10.63 4.97
N ILE A 30 2.16 9.37 4.88
CA ILE A 30 2.60 8.41 3.85
C ILE A 30 2.15 8.81 2.45
N THR A 31 0.87 9.15 2.33
CA THR A 31 0.26 9.49 1.05
C THR A 31 0.74 10.84 0.54
N HIS A 32 1.08 11.80 1.40
CA HIS A 32 1.61 13.12 1.02
C HIS A 32 3.16 13.19 1.09
N ALA A 33 3.85 12.10 1.44
CA ALA A 33 5.30 12.00 1.32
C ALA A 33 5.74 12.09 -0.16
N ARG A 34 7.05 12.01 -0.41
CA ARG A 34 7.59 11.74 -1.75
C ARG A 34 7.53 10.23 -1.99
N PRO A 35 6.47 9.68 -2.64
CA PRO A 35 6.39 8.25 -2.86
C PRO A 35 7.56 7.79 -3.73
N LEU A 36 8.13 6.64 -3.39
CA LEU A 36 9.07 5.93 -4.26
C LEU A 36 8.31 5.37 -5.47
N LEU A 37 7.11 4.84 -5.22
CA LEU A 37 6.26 4.24 -6.23
C LEU A 37 4.82 4.61 -5.94
N VAL A 38 4.13 5.13 -6.94
CA VAL A 38 2.66 5.19 -6.99
C VAL A 38 2.25 4.14 -7.99
N TYR A 39 1.37 3.21 -7.65
CA TYR A 39 1.10 2.08 -8.53
C TYR A 39 -0.37 1.70 -8.62
N TRP A 40 -0.70 1.06 -9.73
CA TRP A 40 -1.88 0.23 -9.90
C TRP A 40 -1.48 -1.25 -9.95
N VAL A 41 -2.40 -2.12 -9.54
CA VAL A 41 -2.35 -3.55 -9.86
C VAL A 41 -3.54 -3.87 -10.75
N SER A 42 -3.29 -4.40 -11.95
CA SER A 42 -4.36 -4.83 -12.85
C SER A 42 -5.10 -6.05 -12.29
N PRO A 43 -6.33 -6.37 -12.76
CA PRO A 43 -7.03 -7.60 -12.38
C PRO A 43 -6.24 -8.89 -12.63
N GLU A 44 -5.27 -8.86 -13.56
CA GLU A 44 -4.36 -9.95 -13.91
C GLU A 44 -3.11 -10.00 -13.02
N GLY A 45 -2.92 -9.01 -12.14
CA GLY A 45 -1.80 -8.94 -11.21
C GLY A 45 -0.57 -8.20 -11.73
N GLU A 46 -0.68 -7.48 -12.85
CA GLU A 46 0.40 -6.65 -13.37
C GLU A 46 0.53 -5.35 -12.59
N VAL A 47 1.76 -4.91 -12.32
CA VAL A 47 2.04 -3.67 -11.60
C VAL A 47 2.34 -2.56 -12.60
N ILE A 48 1.59 -1.47 -12.49
CA ILE A 48 1.70 -0.32 -13.39
C ILE A 48 2.14 0.88 -12.56
N ASP A 49 3.29 1.45 -12.89
CA ASP A 49 3.77 2.69 -12.26
C ASP A 49 2.91 3.87 -12.73
N ALA A 50 2.28 4.56 -11.78
CA ALA A 50 1.45 5.73 -11.98
C ALA A 50 2.23 7.05 -11.80
N GLY A 51 3.56 6.98 -11.76
CA GLY A 51 4.43 8.14 -11.62
C GLY A 51 4.20 8.84 -10.28
N ASN A 52 3.66 10.06 -10.34
CA ASN A 52 3.47 10.90 -9.15
C ASN A 52 2.07 10.76 -8.53
N GLU A 53 1.06 10.34 -9.30
CA GLU A 53 -0.32 10.29 -8.83
C GLU A 53 -1.22 9.38 -9.69
N HIS A 54 -2.11 8.65 -9.03
CA HIS A 54 -3.08 7.74 -9.66
C HIS A 54 -4.00 8.44 -10.66
N PHE A 55 -4.50 9.63 -10.30
CA PHE A 55 -5.55 10.31 -11.06
C PHE A 55 -5.05 10.96 -12.36
N ALA A 56 -3.77 11.33 -12.42
CA ALA A 56 -3.16 11.80 -13.67
C ALA A 56 -2.76 10.64 -14.58
N ASN A 57 -2.41 9.48 -14.00
CA ASN A 57 -1.91 8.32 -14.72
C ASN A 57 -2.76 7.07 -14.45
N PRO A 58 -3.99 7.01 -14.98
CA PRO A 58 -4.80 5.80 -14.89
C PRO A 58 -4.20 4.66 -15.75
N PRO A 59 -4.50 3.39 -15.43
CA PRO A 59 -4.06 2.24 -16.22
C PRO A 59 -4.44 2.41 -17.69
N GLN A 60 -3.46 2.28 -18.58
CA GLN A 60 -3.64 2.40 -20.04
C GLN A 60 -4.31 3.71 -20.50
N GLY A 61 -4.30 4.76 -19.68
CA GLY A 61 -5.00 6.02 -19.97
C GLY A 61 -6.52 5.97 -19.79
N ASP A 62 -7.09 4.87 -19.28
CA ASP A 62 -8.53 4.71 -19.11
C ASP A 62 -9.04 5.49 -17.88
N LYS A 63 -9.46 6.73 -18.11
CA LYS A 63 -10.03 7.60 -17.06
C LYS A 63 -11.31 7.04 -16.43
N SER A 64 -12.05 6.16 -17.10
CA SER A 64 -13.29 5.61 -16.55
C SER A 64 -13.04 4.67 -15.36
N VAL A 65 -11.80 4.20 -15.20
CA VAL A 65 -11.36 3.49 -13.99
C VAL A 65 -11.55 4.35 -12.74
N LEU A 66 -11.32 5.67 -12.82
CA LEU A 66 -11.32 6.59 -11.68
C LEU A 66 -12.73 6.83 -11.15
N SER A 67 -13.73 6.74 -12.03
CA SER A 67 -15.14 6.89 -11.71
C SER A 67 -15.82 5.56 -11.33
N HIS A 68 -15.17 4.42 -11.57
CA HIS A 68 -15.76 3.13 -11.26
C HIS A 68 -15.65 2.84 -9.75
N PRO A 69 -16.72 2.40 -9.06
CA PRO A 69 -16.68 2.16 -7.62
C PRO A 69 -15.57 1.21 -7.17
N THR A 70 -15.28 0.22 -8.01
CA THR A 70 -14.24 -0.80 -7.79
C THR A 70 -12.97 -0.58 -8.61
N HIS A 71 -12.78 0.60 -9.21
CA HIS A 71 -11.67 0.86 -10.13
C HIS A 71 -11.51 -0.22 -11.22
N LYS A 72 -12.63 -0.74 -11.72
CA LYS A 72 -12.68 -1.89 -12.65
C LYS A 72 -11.89 -3.13 -12.18
N GLY A 73 -11.81 -3.34 -10.86
CA GLY A 73 -11.08 -4.44 -10.24
C GLY A 73 -9.59 -4.19 -10.06
N HIS A 74 -9.09 -2.98 -10.34
CA HIS A 74 -7.70 -2.61 -10.05
C HIS A 74 -7.51 -2.33 -8.57
N LEU A 75 -6.34 -2.70 -8.05
CA LEU A 75 -5.84 -2.10 -6.80
C LEU A 75 -5.01 -0.87 -7.12
N ARG A 76 -4.90 0.00 -6.13
CA ARG A 76 -4.00 1.15 -6.16
C ARG A 76 -3.20 1.20 -4.86
N GLY A 77 -2.00 1.73 -4.90
CA GLY A 77 -1.19 1.88 -3.70
C GLY A 77 -0.06 2.89 -3.86
N ARG A 78 0.64 3.13 -2.75
CA ARG A 78 1.86 3.94 -2.69
C ARG A 78 2.90 3.23 -1.84
N ALA A 79 4.16 3.35 -2.23
CA ALA A 79 5.29 2.94 -1.41
C ALA A 79 6.11 4.18 -1.03
N ALA A 80 6.41 4.34 0.25
CA ALA A 80 7.20 5.45 0.75
C ALA A 80 7.98 5.05 2.00
N PHE A 81 9.08 5.76 2.24
CA PHE A 81 9.78 5.67 3.52
C PHE A 81 9.08 6.50 4.58
N ILE A 82 9.01 5.93 5.79
CA ILE A 82 8.74 6.67 7.00
C ILE A 82 9.88 6.39 7.97
N GLY A 83 10.68 7.41 8.28
CA GLY A 83 11.95 7.18 8.95
C GLY A 83 12.83 6.23 8.13
N ALA A 84 13.24 5.11 8.73
CA ALA A 84 14.04 4.07 8.08
C ALA A 84 13.21 2.91 7.50
N ALA A 85 11.91 2.86 7.77
CA ALA A 85 11.05 1.75 7.37
C ALA A 85 10.32 2.06 6.05
N LEU A 86 10.22 1.05 5.19
CA LEU A 86 9.47 1.12 3.94
C LEU A 86 8.03 0.66 4.19
N TYR A 87 7.08 1.53 3.88
CA TYR A 87 5.65 1.23 3.94
C TYR A 87 5.07 1.18 2.54
N ILE A 88 4.23 0.17 2.31
CA ILE A 88 3.49 -0.04 1.08
C ILE A 88 2.01 0.00 1.43
N THR A 89 1.40 1.15 1.21
CA THR A 89 -0.03 1.37 1.44
C THR A 89 -0.83 0.87 0.26
N VAL A 90 -1.87 0.08 0.52
CA VAL A 90 -2.79 -0.45 -0.47
C VAL A 90 -4.18 0.14 -0.22
N TYR A 91 -4.75 0.78 -1.23
CA TYR A 91 -6.10 1.30 -1.18
C TYR A 91 -7.06 0.32 -1.86
N GLY A 92 -8.16 0.00 -1.17
CA GLY A 92 -9.22 -0.85 -1.66
C GLY A 92 -10.23 -0.12 -2.56
N ASP A 93 -11.36 -0.80 -2.78
CA ASP A 93 -12.51 -0.24 -3.48
C ASP A 93 -13.23 0.74 -2.54
N ASN A 94 -13.77 1.83 -3.11
CA ASN A 94 -14.23 3.01 -2.37
C ASN A 94 -14.90 2.71 -1.01
N LYS A 95 -14.28 3.22 0.07
CA LYS A 95 -14.85 3.41 1.42
C LYS A 95 -15.16 2.13 2.23
N VAL A 96 -14.50 1.01 1.97
CA VAL A 96 -14.56 -0.14 2.87
C VAL A 96 -13.27 -0.20 3.67
N ASP A 97 -13.38 -0.26 5.01
CA ASP A 97 -12.23 -0.24 5.92
C ASP A 97 -11.24 -1.39 5.67
N ALA A 98 -11.69 -2.51 5.09
CA ALA A 98 -10.86 -3.67 4.81
C ALA A 98 -10.87 -4.11 3.33
N LEU A 99 -9.70 -4.52 2.82
CA LEU A 99 -9.52 -5.21 1.55
C LEU A 99 -10.33 -6.51 1.55
N SER A 100 -11.08 -6.74 0.47
CA SER A 100 -11.78 -8.02 0.25
C SER A 100 -10.79 -9.17 0.06
N THR A 101 -11.24 -10.41 0.29
CA THR A 101 -10.44 -11.63 0.03
C THR A 101 -9.89 -11.68 -1.39
N LYS A 102 -10.64 -11.19 -2.38
CA LYS A 102 -10.21 -11.11 -3.78
C LYS A 102 -9.04 -10.13 -3.94
N GLN A 103 -9.12 -8.97 -3.29
CA GLN A 103 -8.08 -7.95 -3.30
C GLN A 103 -6.81 -8.42 -2.58
N VAL A 104 -6.92 -9.09 -1.43
CA VAL A 104 -5.76 -9.70 -0.76
C VAL A 104 -5.09 -10.75 -1.64
N ARG A 105 -5.88 -11.59 -2.32
CA ARG A 105 -5.34 -12.58 -3.27
C ARG A 105 -4.64 -11.91 -4.45
N LEU A 106 -5.21 -10.84 -4.99
CA LEU A 106 -4.59 -10.08 -6.07
C LEU A 106 -3.27 -9.46 -5.62
N LEU A 107 -3.25 -8.86 -4.43
CA LEU A 107 -2.04 -8.30 -3.83
C LEU A 107 -0.94 -9.36 -3.69
N LYS A 108 -1.28 -10.56 -3.19
CA LYS A 108 -0.36 -11.71 -3.11
C LYS A 108 0.24 -12.09 -4.46
N LEU A 109 -0.57 -12.12 -5.52
CA LEU A 109 -0.10 -12.42 -6.88
C LEU A 109 0.82 -11.32 -7.44
N SER A 110 0.61 -10.07 -7.03
CA SER A 110 1.39 -8.92 -7.47
C SER A 110 2.63 -8.62 -6.63
N TYR A 111 2.76 -9.22 -5.44
CA TYR A 111 3.79 -8.90 -4.45
C TYR A 111 5.21 -8.88 -5.03
N ALA A 112 5.59 -9.95 -5.74
CA ALA A 112 6.92 -10.05 -6.35
C ALA A 112 7.17 -8.97 -7.40
N ARG A 113 6.14 -8.56 -8.14
CA ARG A 113 6.23 -7.48 -9.14
C ARG A 113 6.33 -6.10 -8.48
N ILE A 114 5.63 -5.86 -7.37
CA ILE A 114 5.77 -4.62 -6.58
C ILE A 114 7.22 -4.49 -6.11
N PHE A 115 7.79 -5.57 -5.57
CA PHE A 115 9.16 -5.59 -5.09
C PHE A 115 10.18 -5.43 -6.22
N SER A 116 9.96 -6.09 -7.36
CA SER A 116 10.80 -5.88 -8.54
C SER A 116 10.79 -4.41 -8.96
N THR A 117 9.61 -3.78 -9.02
CA THR A 117 9.49 -2.36 -9.41
C THR A 117 10.21 -1.45 -8.41
N LEU A 118 10.14 -1.72 -7.12
CA LEU A 118 10.84 -0.96 -6.09
C LEU A 118 12.36 -1.17 -6.16
N ARG A 119 12.81 -2.38 -6.46
CA ARG A 119 14.23 -2.69 -6.71
C ARG A 119 14.76 -1.92 -7.91
N ASP A 120 14.00 -1.85 -9.00
CA ASP A 120 14.36 -1.08 -10.19
C ASP A 120 14.45 0.42 -9.89
N LYS A 121 13.73 0.88 -8.86
CA LYS A 121 13.81 2.24 -8.31
C LYS A 121 14.90 2.44 -7.25
N GLY A 122 15.76 1.45 -7.04
CA GLY A 122 16.94 1.54 -6.17
C GLY A 122 16.70 1.17 -4.70
N VAL A 123 15.55 0.57 -4.36
CA VAL A 123 15.34 0.04 -3.01
C VAL A 123 16.14 -1.25 -2.82
N SER A 124 16.93 -1.34 -1.76
CA SER A 124 17.78 -2.51 -1.50
C SER A 124 16.97 -3.72 -1.03
N GLU A 125 17.52 -4.92 -1.24
CA GLU A 125 16.93 -6.17 -0.76
C GLU A 125 16.73 -6.18 0.76
N GLN A 126 17.66 -5.60 1.52
CA GLN A 126 17.55 -5.54 2.98
C GLN A 126 16.32 -4.74 3.42
N VAL A 127 16.02 -3.63 2.72
CA VAL A 127 14.85 -2.80 3.00
C VAL A 127 13.56 -3.51 2.56
N LEU A 128 13.57 -4.13 1.38
CA LEU A 128 12.41 -4.87 0.87
C LEU A 128 12.04 -6.05 1.79
N ALA A 129 13.03 -6.73 2.37
CA ALA A 129 12.80 -7.84 3.30
C ALA A 129 12.08 -7.43 4.59
N THR A 130 12.10 -6.14 4.94
CA THR A 130 11.44 -5.58 6.13
C THR A 130 10.31 -4.61 5.77
N ALA A 131 9.83 -4.62 4.53
CA ALA A 131 8.76 -3.73 4.10
C ALA A 131 7.43 -4.09 4.79
N HIS A 132 6.67 -3.07 5.16
CA HIS A 132 5.37 -3.22 5.79
C HIS A 132 4.26 -2.95 4.78
N PHE A 133 3.33 -3.90 4.61
CA PHE A 133 2.11 -3.67 3.85
C PHE A 133 1.00 -3.25 4.79
N ILE A 134 0.37 -2.12 4.47
CA ILE A 134 -0.70 -1.56 5.28
C ILE A 134 -1.88 -1.14 4.40
N GLN A 135 -3.06 -1.08 4.98
CA GLN A 135 -4.26 -0.55 4.33
C GLN A 135 -4.37 0.97 4.51
N GLU A 136 -5.35 1.59 3.86
CA GLU A 136 -5.65 3.03 3.98
C GLU A 136 -6.16 3.43 5.38
N ASP A 137 -6.55 2.48 6.22
CA ASP A 137 -6.92 2.70 7.63
C ASP A 137 -5.75 2.41 8.60
N GLY A 138 -4.60 1.97 8.06
CA GLY A 138 -3.36 1.73 8.78
C GLY A 138 -3.17 0.29 9.21
N LEU A 139 -4.18 -0.58 9.08
CA LEU A 139 -4.08 -1.98 9.48
C LEU A 139 -3.02 -2.72 8.65
N ASP A 140 -2.20 -3.50 9.33
CA ASP A 140 -1.24 -4.38 8.67
C ASP A 140 -1.97 -5.40 7.78
N ILE A 141 -1.43 -5.64 6.58
CA ILE A 141 -1.89 -6.68 5.66
C ILE A 141 -1.01 -7.91 5.89
N GLU A 142 -1.60 -8.97 6.45
CA GLU A 142 -0.93 -10.25 6.61
C GLU A 142 -1.04 -11.10 5.34
N PHE A 143 0.08 -11.67 4.90
CA PHE A 143 0.16 -12.58 3.78
C PHE A 143 0.18 -14.04 4.22
#